data_AF-A0A842V666-F1
#
_entry.id   AF-A0A842V666-F1
#
_cell.length_a   1.000
_cell.length_b   1.000
_cell.length_c   1.000
_cell.angle_alpha   90.00
_cell.angle_beta   90.00
_cell.angle_gamma   90.00
#
_symmetry.space_group_name_H-M   'P 1'
#
loop_
_entity.id
_entity.type
_entity.pdbx_description
1 polymer ?
#
loop_
_entity_poly.entity_id
_entity_poly.type
_entity_poly.pdbx_seq_one_letter_code
_entity_poly.pdbx_strand_id
1 'polypeptide(L)' 'MAQLAEKAKKIIKENKGLFESLEELDRTGKLRKSSYKGRYNFTLDEDIMNKFRSYCLKNDLKMSSVIESLINEFLKRKH' A
#
# COMPACT_ATOMS: atom_id res chain seq x y z
N MET A 1 27.10 17.03 -19.53
CA MET A 1 27.04 16.39 -18.19
C MET A 1 25.85 16.87 -17.35
N ALA A 2 25.58 18.18 -17.25
CA ALA A 2 24.48 18.72 -16.42
C ALA A 2 23.07 18.24 -16.81
N GLN A 3 22.72 18.25 -18.10
CA GLN A 3 21.40 17.80 -18.58
C GLN A 3 21.11 16.30 -18.36
N LEU A 4 22.17 15.47 -18.35
CA LEU A 4 22.04 14.03 -18.13
C LEU A 4 21.73 13.74 -16.65
N ALA A 5 22.40 14.44 -15.74
CA ALA A 5 22.18 14.33 -14.30
C ALA A 5 20.77 14.82 -13.90
N GLU A 6 20.27 15.86 -14.56
CA GLU A 6 18.94 16.39 -14.31
C GLU A 6 17.83 15.44 -14.78
N LYS A 7 18.00 14.84 -15.98
CA LYS A 7 17.13 13.77 -16.46
C LYS A 7 17.17 12.54 -15.55
N ALA A 8 18.36 12.14 -15.11
CA ALA A 8 18.51 11.01 -14.19
C ALA A 8 17.79 11.25 -12.85
N LYS A 9 17.93 12.45 -12.26
CA LYS A 9 17.20 12.83 -11.03
C LYS A 9 15.69 12.76 -11.23
N LYS A 10 15.19 13.17 -12.40
CA LYS A 10 13.77 13.11 -12.73
C LYS A 10 13.27 11.66 -12.82
N ILE A 11 14.01 10.79 -13.53
CA ILE A 11 13.70 9.37 -13.66
C ILE A 11 13.71 8.66 -12.30
N ILE A 12 14.70 8.96 -11.45
CA ILE A 12 14.80 8.43 -10.09
C ILE A 12 13.60 8.87 -9.24
N LYS A 13 13.20 10.14 -9.33
CA LYS A 13 12.05 10.67 -8.59
C LYS A 13 10.74 10.02 -9.04
N GLU A 14 10.56 9.81 -10.34
CA GLU A 14 9.37 9.18 -10.93
C GLU A 14 9.29 7.68 -10.61
N ASN A 15 10.44 7.01 -10.44
CA ASN A 15 10.51 5.56 -10.22
C ASN A 15 11.08 5.19 -8.84
N LYS A 16 10.87 6.03 -7.84
CA LYS A 16 11.49 5.89 -6.50
C LYS A 16 11.29 4.50 -5.89
N GLY A 17 10.09 3.93 -5.99
CA GLY A 17 9.79 2.59 -5.47
C GLY A 17 10.54 1.46 -6.20
N LEU A 18 10.90 1.64 -7.47
CA LEU A 18 11.71 0.69 -8.22
C LEU A 18 13.16 0.69 -7.69
N PHE A 19 13.72 1.88 -7.45
CA PHE A 19 15.07 2.03 -6.91
C PHE A 19 15.18 1.53 -5.47
N GLU A 20 14.17 1.79 -4.62
CA GLU A 20 14.09 1.24 -3.26
C GLU A 20 14.04 -0.31 -3.28
N SER A 21 13.36 -0.89 -4.27
CA SER A 21 13.28 -2.35 -4.44
C SER A 21 14.61 -2.96 -4.92
N LEU A 22 15.35 -2.23 -5.75
CA LEU A 22 16.69 -2.62 -6.21
C LEU A 22 17.73 -2.51 -5.08
N GLU A 23 17.65 -1.48 -4.25
CA GLU A 23 18.50 -1.31 -3.07
C GLU A 23 18.27 -2.44 -2.04
N GLU A 24 17.02 -2.84 -1.83
CA GLU A 24 16.71 -4.00 -0.98
C GLU A 24 17.20 -5.33 -1.59
N LEU A 25 17.17 -5.50 -2.91
CA LEU A 25 17.75 -6.66 -3.60
C LEU A 25 19.26 -6.74 -3.37
N ASP A 26 19.97 -5.63 -3.53
CA ASP A 26 21.42 -5.57 -3.34
C ASP A 26 21.80 -5.91 -1.88
N ARG A 27 21.00 -5.43 -0.93
CA ARG A 27 21.21 -5.71 0.51
C ARG A 27 20.88 -7.15 0.93
N THR A 28 19.86 -7.77 0.33
CA THR A 28 19.27 -9.03 0.85
C THR A 28 19.37 -10.22 -0.11
N GLY A 29 19.82 -10.01 -1.34
CA GLY A 29 19.82 -11.00 -2.42
C GLY A 29 18.42 -11.40 -2.90
N LYS A 30 17.36 -10.71 -2.46
CA LYS A 30 15.97 -11.02 -2.83
C LYS A 30 15.23 -9.74 -3.22
N LEU A 31 14.56 -9.77 -4.37
CA LEU A 31 13.62 -8.71 -4.73
C LEU A 31 12.46 -8.71 -3.74
N ARG A 32 12.08 -7.52 -3.26
CA ARG A 32 10.87 -7.34 -2.47
C ARG A 32 9.70 -7.87 -3.31
N LYS A 33 9.07 -8.97 -2.90
CA LYS A 33 7.85 -9.43 -3.55
C LYS A 33 6.82 -8.33 -3.37
N SER A 34 6.42 -7.67 -4.46
CA SER A 34 5.40 -6.63 -4.52
C SER A 34 4.03 -7.03 -3.91
N SER A 35 3.89 -8.28 -3.45
CA SER A 35 2.66 -8.91 -3.00
C SER A 35 2.53 -9.09 -1.47
N TYR A 36 3.47 -8.61 -0.65
CA TYR A 36 3.28 -8.73 0.80
C TYR A 36 2.30 -7.67 1.30
N LYS A 37 1.05 -8.08 1.50
CA LYS A 37 0.11 -7.31 2.34
C LYS A 37 0.76 -7.11 3.70
N GLY A 38 1.04 -5.86 4.06
CA GLY A 38 1.50 -5.50 5.39
C GLY A 38 0.39 -5.73 6.41
N ARG A 39 0.75 -6.14 7.63
CA ARG A 39 -0.18 -6.16 8.76
C ARG A 39 -0.10 -4.83 9.48
N TYR A 40 -1.22 -4.13 9.56
CA TYR A 40 -1.34 -2.84 10.24
C TYR A 40 -2.37 -2.98 11.36
N ASN A 41 -2.00 -2.50 12.54
CA ASN A 41 -2.89 -2.47 13.69
C ASN A 41 -3.41 -1.04 13.85
N PHE A 42 -4.72 -0.90 14.03
CA PHE A 42 -5.38 0.37 14.29
C PHE A 42 -6.51 0.14 15.28
N THR A 43 -6.87 1.20 15.99
CA THR A 43 -7.95 1.17 16.98
C THR A 43 -9.25 1.58 16.30
N LEU A 44 -10.32 0.86 16.59
CA LEU A 44 -11.70 1.20 16.23
C LEU A 44 -12.57 1.07 17.47
N ASP A 45 -13.64 1.85 17.53
CA ASP A 45 -14.68 1.65 18.53
C ASP A 45 -15.28 0.24 18.41
N GLU A 46 -15.50 -0.39 19.56
CA GLU A 46 -15.96 -1.78 19.65
C GLU A 46 -17.33 -1.96 18.97
N ASP A 47 -18.26 -1.02 19.18
CA ASP A 47 -19.58 -1.03 18.55
C ASP A 47 -19.50 -1.00 17.02
N ILE A 48 -18.57 -0.22 16.48
CA ILE A 48 -18.36 -0.12 15.03
C ILE A 48 -17.77 -1.42 14.51
N MET A 49 -16.78 -1.98 15.20
CA MET A 49 -16.14 -3.24 14.80
C MET A 49 -17.14 -4.40 14.83
N ASN A 50 -18.03 -4.45 15.82
CA ASN A 50 -19.07 -5.47 15.94
C ASN A 50 -20.11 -5.37 14.81
N LYS A 51 -20.56 -4.15 14.49
CA LYS A 51 -21.45 -3.90 13.34
C LYS A 51 -20.78 -4.27 12.02
N PHE A 52 -19.52 -3.88 11.84
CA PHE A 52 -18.75 -4.15 10.63
C PHE A 52 -18.49 -5.65 10.43
N ARG A 53 -18.12 -6.37 11.50
CA ARG A 53 -17.97 -7.82 11.49
C ARG A 53 -19.29 -8.51 11.13
N SER A 54 -20.38 -8.12 11.77
CA SER A 54 -21.71 -8.69 11.51
C SER A 54 -22.15 -8.46 10.06
N TYR A 55 -21.89 -7.27 9.52
CA TYR A 55 -22.17 -6.95 8.12
C TYR A 55 -21.34 -7.82 7.17
N CYS A 56 -20.03 -7.95 7.40
CA CYS A 56 -19.16 -8.77 6.55
C CYS A 56 -19.58 -10.25 6.58
N LEU A 57 -19.92 -10.77 7.76
CA LEU A 57 -20.34 -12.16 7.92
C LEU A 57 -21.67 -12.45 7.22
N LYS A 58 -22.64 -11.53 7.29
CA LYS A 58 -23.93 -11.67 6.60
C LYS A 58 -23.82 -11.67 5.08
N ASN A 59 -22.78 -11.04 4.54
CA ASN A 59 -22.60 -10.85 3.09
C ASN A 59 -21.45 -11.70 2.52
N ASP A 60 -20.89 -12.64 3.29
CA ASP A 60 -19.73 -13.46 2.92
C ASP A 60 -18.52 -12.65 2.43
N LEU A 61 -18.25 -11.52 3.08
CA LEU A 61 -17.17 -10.59 2.72
C LEU A 61 -15.96 -10.74 3.64
N LYS A 62 -14.77 -10.65 3.05
CA LYS A 62 -13.51 -10.54 3.80
C LYS A 62 -13.32 -9.12 4.32
N MET A 63 -13.30 -8.95 5.65
CA MET A 63 -13.14 -7.64 6.31
C MET A 63 -11.95 -6.84 5.78
N SER A 64 -10.80 -7.48 5.57
CA SER A 64 -9.60 -6.84 5.04
C SER A 64 -9.80 -6.29 3.62
N SER A 65 -10.54 -7.01 2.77
CA SER A 65 -10.86 -6.56 1.41
C SER A 65 -11.77 -5.34 1.41
N VAL A 66 -12.74 -5.31 2.33
CA VAL A 66 -13.67 -4.18 2.44
C VAL A 66 -12.93 -2.94 2.96
N ILE A 67 -12.09 -3.08 3.98
CA ILE A 67 -11.25 -1.98 4.48
C ILE A 67 -10.33 -1.45 3.37
N GLU A 68 -9.68 -2.33 2.62
CA GLU A 68 -8.80 -1.95 1.51
C GLU A 68 -9.57 -1.19 0.41
N SER A 69 -10.79 -1.63 0.08
CA SER A 69 -11.66 -0.92 -0.87
C SER A 69 -12.05 0.48 -0.37
N LEU A 70 -12.47 0.59 0.90
CA LEU A 70 -12.85 1.87 1.50
C LEU A 70 -11.67 2.84 1.54
N ILE A 71 -10.47 2.36 1.87
CA ILE A 71 -9.25 3.17 1.83
C ILE A 71 -8.98 3.66 0.40
N ASN A 72 -9.06 2.78 -0.59
CA ASN A 72 -8.86 3.15 -2.00
C ASN A 72 -9.88 4.19 -2.48
N GLU A 73 -11.16 4.03 -2.14
CA GLU A 73 -12.19 5.02 -2.44
C GLU A 73 -11.94 6.36 -1.74
N PHE A 74 -11.55 6.32 -0.47
CA PHE A 74 -11.22 7.52 0.30
C PHE A 74 -10.05 8.29 -0.34
N LEU A 75 -9.01 7.58 -0.78
CA LEU A 75 -7.86 8.18 -1.45
C LEU A 75 -8.22 8.78 -2.82
N LYS A 76 -9.09 8.11 -3.59
CA LYS A 76 -9.57 8.62 -4.88
C LYS A 76 -10.39 9.91 -4.75
N ARG A 77 -11.17 10.07 -3.67
CA ARG A 77 -12.01 11.27 -3.45
C ARG A 77 -11.22 12.50 -3.00
N LYS A 78 -9.98 12.32 -2.53
CA LYS A 78 -9.10 13.42 -2.07
C LYS A 78 -8.20 14.00 -3.17
N HIS A 79 -8.23 13.42 -4.36
CA HIS A 79 -7.59 13.91 -5.58
C HIS A 79 -8.63 14.45 -6.54
#